data_AF-A0A521A9J1-F1
#
_entry.id   AF-A0A521A9J1-F1
#
_cell.length_a   1.000
_cell.length_b   1.000
_cell.length_c   1.000
_cell.angle_alpha   90.00
_cell.angle_beta   90.00
_cell.angle_gamma   90.00
#
_symmetry.space_group_name_H-M   'P 1'
#
loop_
_entity.id
_entity.type
_entity.pdbx_description
1 polymer ?
#
loop_
_entity_poly.entity_id
_entity_poly.type
_entity_poly.pdbx_seq_one_letter_code
_entity_poly.pdbx_strand_id
1 'polypeptide(L)'
;MSKLKHIKDPGFKAPKGYFENLDALILERVNTESIKTQIDVPGFDMPEDYFETFEDRVFEKLNTDNKDVKVISLFSKRNLLYVSGIAAALVLMFSIFINQDEQSLNDLDYELVEDYILEQNISSYELAALLTEDELSEVNSEIMGEAFGDEALEDYIIENIDLEHIIEQ
;
A
#
# COMPACT_ATOMS: atom_id res chain seq x y z
N MET A 1 22.62 -22.07 8.04
CA MET A 1 23.50 -22.36 9.19
C MET A 1 22.72 -22.53 10.51
N SER A 2 21.74 -23.45 10.59
CA SER A 2 20.90 -23.60 11.81
C SER A 2 20.79 -25.03 12.35
N LYS A 3 21.39 -26.05 11.73
CA LYS A 3 21.27 -27.46 12.14
C LYS A 3 22.26 -27.97 13.20
N LEU A 4 23.20 -27.15 13.67
CA LEU A 4 24.29 -27.60 14.57
C LEU A 4 24.02 -27.37 16.07
N LYS A 5 22.90 -26.74 16.45
CA LYS A 5 22.67 -26.28 17.84
C LYS A 5 22.13 -27.35 18.81
N HIS A 6 21.91 -28.59 18.37
CA HIS A 6 21.27 -29.66 19.17
C HIS A 6 22.04 -30.99 19.22
N ILE A 7 23.34 -31.00 18.90
CA ILE A 7 24.15 -32.22 18.98
C ILE A 7 24.77 -32.32 20.38
N LYS A 8 24.25 -33.21 21.22
CA LYS A 8 24.71 -33.41 22.62
C LYS A 8 25.98 -34.24 22.76
N ASP A 9 26.34 -35.01 21.73
CA ASP A 9 27.55 -35.84 21.70
C ASP A 9 28.27 -35.62 20.37
N PRO A 10 29.47 -34.99 20.34
CA PRO A 10 30.16 -34.60 19.11
C PRO A 10 30.71 -35.79 18.29
N GLY A 11 30.42 -37.03 18.65
CA GLY A 11 30.84 -38.27 17.97
C GLY A 11 32.33 -38.59 18.11
N PHE A 12 33.17 -37.56 18.29
CA PHE A 12 34.60 -37.69 18.53
C PHE A 12 34.94 -37.13 19.90
N LYS A 13 35.60 -37.94 20.72
CA LYS A 13 36.18 -37.52 22.00
C LYS A 13 37.69 -37.52 21.87
N ALA A 14 38.31 -36.42 22.27
CA ALA A 14 39.76 -36.37 22.33
C ALA A 14 40.28 -37.42 23.33
N PRO A 15 41.43 -38.07 23.05
CA PRO A 15 42.07 -38.95 24.02
C PRO A 15 42.28 -38.26 25.37
N LYS A 16 42.26 -39.05 26.44
CA LYS A 16 42.47 -38.53 27.80
C LYS A 16 43.86 -37.86 27.87
N GLY A 17 43.90 -36.61 28.34
CA GLY A 17 45.14 -35.84 28.46
C GLY A 17 45.70 -35.25 27.15
N TYR A 18 44.93 -35.28 26.05
CA TYR A 18 45.36 -34.70 24.77
C TYR A 18 45.70 -33.20 24.89
N PHE A 19 44.79 -32.40 25.44
CA PHE A 19 44.98 -30.95 25.56
C PHE A 19 45.96 -30.56 26.67
N GLU A 20 46.08 -31.38 27.71
CA GLU A 20 46.99 -31.14 28.85
C GLU A 20 48.46 -31.24 28.43
N ASN A 21 48.77 -32.09 27.45
CA ASN A 21 50.13 -32.31 26.96
C ASN A 21 50.38 -31.71 25.57
N LEU A 22 49.39 -31.05 24.97
CA LEU A 22 49.49 -30.49 23.63
C LEU A 22 50.67 -29.53 23.51
N ASP A 23 50.79 -28.59 24.44
CA ASP A 23 51.83 -27.56 24.41
C ASP A 23 53.22 -28.17 24.55
N ALA A 24 53.39 -29.13 25.46
CA ALA A 24 54.65 -29.85 25.64
C ALA A 24 55.03 -30.63 24.37
N LEU A 25 54.07 -31.32 23.75
CA LEU A 25 54.28 -32.07 22.50
C LEU A 25 54.60 -31.15 21.31
N ILE A 26 53.94 -30.00 21.20
CA ILE A 26 54.23 -29.00 20.17
C ILE A 26 55.64 -28.44 20.39
N LEU A 27 56.01 -28.05 21.62
CA LEU A 27 57.35 -27.54 21.91
C LEU A 27 58.44 -28.60 21.67
N GLU A 28 58.20 -29.85 22.06
CA GLU A 28 59.10 -30.97 21.79
C GLU A 28 59.31 -31.16 20.29
N ARG A 29 58.22 -31.06 19.50
CA ARG A 29 58.26 -31.25 18.04
C ARG A 29 58.77 -30.04 17.26
N VAL A 30 58.63 -28.82 17.79
CA VAL A 30 59.08 -27.56 17.18
C VAL A 30 60.51 -27.22 17.60
N ASN A 31 61.11 -27.94 18.56
CA ASN A 31 62.49 -27.75 18.95
C ASN A 31 63.42 -27.85 17.73
N THR A 32 63.87 -26.68 17.27
CA THR A 32 64.42 -26.50 15.92
C THR A 32 65.77 -27.18 15.70
N GLU A 33 66.47 -27.57 16.77
CA GLU A 33 67.81 -28.15 16.70
C GLU A 33 67.81 -29.56 16.06
N SER A 34 66.77 -30.36 16.31
CA SER A 34 66.63 -31.70 15.70
C SER A 34 66.06 -31.66 14.28
N ILE A 35 65.31 -30.59 13.95
CA ILE A 35 64.67 -30.41 12.65
C ILE A 35 65.66 -29.83 11.63
N LYS A 36 66.47 -28.84 12.02
CA LYS A 36 67.48 -28.22 11.17
C LYS A 36 68.58 -29.20 10.73
N THR A 37 68.84 -30.23 11.52
CA THR A 37 69.85 -31.25 11.23
C THR A 37 69.34 -32.41 10.37
N GLN A 38 68.01 -32.55 10.21
CA GLN A 38 67.38 -33.61 9.41
C GLN A 38 66.86 -33.12 8.05
N ILE A 39 66.88 -31.80 7.80
CA ILE A 39 66.34 -31.18 6.59
C ILE A 39 67.50 -30.47 5.86
N ASP A 40 68.05 -31.13 4.84
CA ASP A 40 69.10 -30.56 3.97
C ASP A 40 68.56 -29.46 3.03
N VAL A 41 67.26 -29.50 2.70
CA VAL A 41 66.60 -28.53 1.82
C VAL A 41 65.29 -28.07 2.46
N PRO A 42 65.08 -26.78 2.71
CA PRO A 42 63.81 -26.29 3.24
C PRO A 42 62.67 -26.68 2.28
N GLY A 43 61.63 -27.34 2.79
CA GLY A 43 60.55 -27.89 1.96
C GLY A 43 59.72 -26.84 1.21
N PHE A 44 59.87 -25.56 1.57
CA PHE A 44 59.34 -24.43 0.84
C PHE A 44 60.46 -23.42 0.68
N ASP A 45 60.89 -23.25 -0.57
CA ASP A 45 61.74 -22.15 -0.96
C ASP A 45 60.91 -21.13 -1.74
N MET A 46 61.31 -19.87 -1.66
CA MET A 46 60.64 -18.82 -2.39
C MET A 46 61.05 -18.90 -3.86
N PRO A 47 60.12 -18.73 -4.82
CA PRO A 47 60.48 -18.63 -6.22
C PRO A 47 61.48 -17.50 -6.46
N GLU A 48 62.40 -17.73 -7.38
CA GLU A 48 63.31 -16.70 -7.88
C GLU A 48 62.50 -15.47 -8.31
N ASP A 49 63.00 -14.29 -7.94
CA ASP A 49 62.41 -12.99 -8.27
C ASP A 49 60.95 -12.77 -7.79
N TYR A 50 60.49 -13.53 -6.78
CA TYR A 50 59.13 -13.38 -6.25
C TYR A 50 58.85 -11.94 -5.81
N PHE A 51 59.73 -11.35 -5.00
CA PHE A 51 59.55 -9.97 -4.52
C PHE A 51 59.84 -8.92 -5.59
N GLU A 52 60.76 -9.20 -6.52
CA GLU A 52 61.08 -8.29 -7.62
C GLU A 52 59.90 -8.13 -8.57
N THR A 53 59.18 -9.22 -8.87
CA THR A 53 58.03 -9.23 -9.78
C THR A 53 56.67 -9.07 -9.08
N PHE A 54 56.65 -8.96 -7.76
CA PHE A 54 55.39 -8.87 -7.00
C PHE A 54 54.70 -7.53 -7.26
N GLU A 55 55.45 -6.44 -7.20
CA GLU A 55 54.93 -5.08 -7.41
C GLU A 55 54.31 -4.93 -8.81
N ASP A 56 55.02 -5.39 -9.85
CA ASP A 56 54.55 -5.37 -11.23
C ASP A 56 53.25 -6.16 -11.40
N ARG A 57 53.16 -7.36 -10.80
CA ARG A 57 51.93 -8.19 -10.85
C ARG A 57 50.75 -7.53 -10.17
N VAL A 58 50.97 -6.79 -9.08
CA VAL A 58 49.92 -6.03 -8.40
C VAL A 58 49.43 -4.89 -9.28
N PHE A 59 50.33 -4.10 -9.85
CA PHE A 59 49.97 -2.99 -10.74
C PHE A 59 49.28 -3.46 -12.02
N GLU A 60 49.73 -4.56 -12.63
CA GLU A 60 49.06 -5.17 -13.79
C GLU A 60 47.60 -5.52 -13.46
N LYS A 61 47.35 -6.11 -12.29
CA LYS A 61 45.99 -6.46 -11.83
C LYS A 61 45.11 -5.22 -11.67
N LEU A 62 45.63 -4.20 -10.98
CA LEU A 62 44.91 -2.95 -10.72
C LEU A 62 44.61 -2.17 -12.00
N ASN A 63 45.53 -2.19 -12.97
CA ASN A 63 45.34 -1.49 -14.24
C ASN A 63 44.41 -2.25 -15.20
N THR A 64 44.34 -3.59 -15.11
CA THR A 64 43.44 -4.41 -15.94
C THR A 64 41.97 -4.27 -15.53
N ASP A 65 41.69 -3.95 -14.27
CA ASP A 65 40.33 -3.70 -13.76
C ASP A 65 39.75 -2.34 -14.22
N ASN A 66 40.55 -1.48 -14.86
CA ASN A 66 40.07 -0.28 -15.57
C ASN A 66 39.61 -0.58 -17.01
N LYS A 67 39.10 -1.78 -17.28
CA LYS A 67 38.19 -1.92 -18.42
C LYS A 67 36.94 -1.14 -18.05
N ASP A 68 36.79 0.06 -18.60
CA ASP A 68 35.58 0.86 -18.54
C ASP A 68 34.37 -0.03 -18.86
N VAL A 69 33.77 -0.59 -17.81
CA VAL A 69 32.58 -1.42 -17.96
C VAL A 69 31.54 -0.47 -18.51
N LYS A 70 31.00 -0.76 -19.69
CA LYS A 70 30.03 0.11 -20.36
C LYS A 70 28.78 0.24 -19.49
N VAL A 71 28.78 1.23 -18.60
CA VAL A 71 27.63 1.56 -17.76
C VAL A 71 26.63 2.31 -18.62
N ILE A 72 25.39 1.82 -18.63
CA ILE A 72 24.26 2.52 -19.21
C ILE A 72 23.51 3.23 -18.08
N SER A 73 23.14 4.50 -18.29
CA SER A 73 22.33 5.20 -17.30
C SER A 73 20.91 4.65 -17.29
N LEU A 74 20.42 4.22 -16.12
CA LEU A 74 19.09 3.62 -15.99
C LEU A 74 17.94 4.62 -16.19
N PHE A 75 18.16 5.89 -15.85
CA PHE A 75 17.11 6.91 -15.88
C PHE A 75 17.42 8.00 -16.90
N SER A 76 16.74 7.94 -18.04
CA SER A 76 16.73 9.00 -19.04
C SER A 76 15.64 10.01 -18.69
N LYS A 77 16.05 11.23 -18.29
CA LYS A 77 15.14 12.35 -17.99
C LYS A 77 14.17 12.65 -19.15
N ARG A 78 14.60 12.40 -20.39
CA ARG A 78 13.77 12.60 -21.58
C ARG A 78 12.58 11.64 -21.61
N ASN A 79 12.78 10.38 -21.26
CA ASN A 79 11.71 9.38 -21.27
C ASN A 79 10.78 9.53 -20.05
N LEU A 80 11.31 10.01 -18.92
CA LEU A 80 10.50 10.31 -17.73
C LEU A 80 9.44 11.38 -17.99
N LEU A 81 9.75 12.40 -18.81
CA LEU A 81 8.77 13.42 -19.18
C LEU A 81 7.60 12.85 -19.99
N TYR A 82 7.87 11.97 -20.95
CA TYR A 82 6.82 11.32 -21.76
C TYR A 82 5.95 10.36 -20.93
N VAL A 83 6.58 9.57 -20.04
CA VAL A 83 5.86 8.63 -19.16
C VAL A 83 5.00 9.38 -18.13
N SER A 84 5.44 10.56 -17.66
CA SER A 84 4.68 11.40 -16.73
C SER A 84 3.31 11.81 -17.28
N GLY A 85 3.24 12.22 -18.56
CA GLY A 85 1.97 12.59 -19.19
C GLY A 85 0.98 11.43 -19.29
N ILE A 86 1.47 10.23 -19.63
CA ILE A 86 0.63 9.02 -19.69
C ILE A 86 0.14 8.65 -18.28
N ALA A 87 1.00 8.70 -17.28
CA ALA A 87 0.62 8.42 -15.89
C ALA A 87 -0.44 9.39 -15.37
N ALA A 88 -0.30 10.70 -15.65
CA ALA A 88 -1.29 11.71 -15.26
C ALA A 88 -2.65 11.47 -15.94
N ALA A 89 -2.65 11.11 -17.24
CA ALA A 89 -3.86 10.78 -17.97
C ALA A 89 -4.54 9.52 -17.40
N LEU A 90 -3.77 8.50 -17.01
CA LEU A 90 -4.31 7.30 -16.37
C LEU A 90 -4.87 7.59 -14.99
N VAL A 91 -4.24 8.45 -14.19
CA VAL A 91 -4.77 8.87 -12.88
C VAL A 91 -6.08 9.63 -13.04
N LEU A 92 -6.18 10.56 -13.99
CA LEU A 92 -7.42 11.27 -14.30
C LEU A 92 -8.52 10.31 -14.79
N MET A 93 -8.16 9.38 -15.69
CA MET A 93 -9.09 8.36 -16.18
C MET A 93 -9.60 7.51 -15.01
N PHE A 94 -8.72 6.99 -14.16
CA PHE A 94 -9.10 6.21 -12.98
C PHE A 94 -9.99 7.04 -12.04
N SER A 95 -9.65 8.31 -11.79
CA SER A 95 -10.42 9.18 -10.90
C SER A 95 -11.86 9.43 -11.36
N ILE A 96 -12.07 9.61 -12.67
CA ILE A 96 -13.39 9.88 -13.25
C ILE A 96 -14.23 8.61 -13.33
N PHE A 97 -13.62 7.49 -13.74
CA PHE A 97 -14.38 6.27 -14.03
C PHE A 97 -14.62 5.36 -12.81
N ILE A 98 -13.93 5.57 -11.68
CA ILE A 98 -14.06 4.69 -10.49
C ILE A 98 -14.88 5.28 -9.36
N ASN A 99 -15.03 6.61 -9.28
CA ASN A 99 -15.92 7.26 -8.31
C ASN A 99 -17.30 7.55 -8.92
N GLN A 100 -17.90 6.57 -9.57
CA GLN A 100 -19.34 6.62 -9.86
C GLN A 100 -20.06 5.91 -8.72
N ASP A 101 -20.09 6.56 -7.55
CA ASP A 101 -21.11 6.24 -6.57
C ASP A 101 -22.45 6.56 -7.23
N GLU A 102 -23.39 5.61 -7.24
CA GLU A 102 -24.76 5.86 -7.66
C GLU A 102 -25.30 6.98 -6.77
N GLN A 103 -25.35 8.21 -7.30
CA GLN A 103 -25.90 9.35 -6.58
C GLN A 103 -27.35 9.03 -6.27
N SER A 104 -27.60 8.64 -5.02
CA SER A 104 -28.95 8.31 -4.57
C SER A 104 -29.70 9.59 -4.29
N LEU A 105 -30.97 9.66 -4.69
CA LEU A 105 -31.83 10.81 -4.40
C LEU A 105 -32.07 11.03 -2.89
N ASN A 106 -31.66 10.07 -2.05
CA ASN A 106 -31.75 10.17 -0.59
C ASN A 106 -30.71 11.12 0.03
N ASP A 107 -29.72 11.56 -0.74
CA ASP A 107 -28.68 12.50 -0.28
C ASP A 107 -28.94 13.94 -0.76
N LEU A 108 -30.11 14.22 -1.34
CA LEU A 108 -30.49 15.58 -1.69
C LEU A 108 -30.85 16.37 -0.44
N ASP A 109 -30.29 17.58 -0.34
CA ASP A 109 -30.71 18.55 0.67
C ASP A 109 -32.09 19.10 0.34
N TYR A 110 -32.92 19.29 1.37
CA TYR A 110 -34.26 19.86 1.23
C TYR A 110 -34.21 21.30 0.68
N GLU A 111 -33.23 22.11 1.12
CA GLU A 111 -33.05 23.49 0.65
C GLU A 111 -32.81 23.54 -0.87
N LEU A 112 -32.05 22.57 -1.40
CA LEU A 112 -31.80 22.47 -2.83
C LEU A 112 -33.05 22.08 -3.63
N VAL A 113 -33.87 21.17 -3.10
CA VAL A 113 -35.13 20.76 -3.74
C VAL A 113 -36.12 21.92 -3.74
N GLU A 114 -36.24 22.64 -2.63
CA GLU A 114 -37.12 23.80 -2.51
C GLU A 114 -36.72 24.90 -3.50
N ASP A 115 -35.44 25.27 -3.54
CA ASP A 115 -34.93 26.28 -4.48
C ASP A 115 -35.21 25.89 -5.95
N TYR A 116 -35.02 24.62 -6.30
CA TYR A 116 -35.29 24.13 -7.64
C TYR A 116 -36.78 24.24 -8.01
N ILE A 117 -37.68 23.85 -7.11
CA ILE A 117 -39.13 23.93 -7.32
C ILE A 117 -39.57 25.39 -7.50
N LEU A 118 -39.02 26.30 -6.69
CA LEU A 118 -39.32 27.73 -6.74
C LEU A 118 -38.76 28.40 -8.01
N GLU A 119 -37.52 28.09 -8.40
CA GLU A 119 -36.89 28.64 -9.62
C GLU A 119 -37.63 28.18 -10.88
N GLN A 120 -38.04 26.92 -10.91
CA GLN A 120 -38.78 26.34 -12.04
C GLN A 120 -40.28 26.70 -12.01
N ASN A 121 -40.75 27.39 -10.97
CA ASN A 121 -42.15 27.80 -10.77
C ASN A 121 -43.14 26.64 -10.94
N ILE A 122 -42.77 25.47 -10.40
CA ILE A 122 -43.59 24.27 -10.51
C ILE A 122 -44.77 24.40 -9.56
N SER A 123 -45.98 24.32 -10.11
CA SER A 123 -47.20 24.42 -9.31
C SER A 123 -47.52 23.12 -8.57
N SER A 124 -48.26 23.21 -7.46
CA SER A 124 -48.71 22.03 -6.71
C SER A 124 -49.55 21.06 -7.56
N TYR A 125 -50.30 21.56 -8.55
CA TYR A 125 -51.05 20.74 -9.49
C TYR A 125 -50.13 19.95 -10.43
N GLU A 126 -49.02 20.55 -10.84
CA GLU A 126 -48.02 19.90 -11.68
C GLU A 126 -47.25 18.83 -10.92
N LEU A 127 -46.92 19.07 -9.64
CA LEU A 127 -46.36 18.05 -8.74
C LEU A 127 -47.33 16.89 -8.53
N ALA A 128 -48.61 17.17 -8.29
CA ALA A 128 -49.63 16.15 -8.10
C ALA A 128 -49.84 15.29 -9.36
N ALA A 129 -49.69 15.87 -10.56
CA ALA A 129 -49.79 15.14 -11.82
C ALA A 129 -48.60 14.18 -12.07
N LEU A 130 -47.49 14.35 -11.35
CA LEU A 130 -46.32 13.46 -11.43
C LEU A 130 -46.41 12.27 -10.46
N LEU A 131 -47.31 12.33 -9.48
CA LEU A 131 -47.56 11.25 -8.52
C LEU A 131 -48.58 10.25 -9.08
N THR A 132 -48.41 8.98 -8.74
CA THR A 132 -49.42 7.97 -9.01
C THR A 132 -50.60 8.10 -8.05
N GLU A 133 -51.76 7.56 -8.41
CA GLU A 133 -52.96 7.63 -7.58
C GLU A 133 -52.78 6.92 -6.22
N ASP A 134 -51.97 5.86 -6.18
CA ASP A 134 -51.59 5.16 -4.96
C ASP A 134 -50.71 6.04 -4.04
N GLU A 135 -49.71 6.72 -4.60
CA GLU A 135 -48.84 7.66 -3.86
C GLU A 135 -49.59 8.90 -3.36
N LEU A 136 -50.54 9.40 -4.16
CA LEU A 136 -51.39 10.52 -3.76
C LEU A 136 -52.30 10.15 -2.59
N SER A 137 -52.81 8.91 -2.59
CA SER A 137 -53.61 8.36 -1.49
C SER A 137 -52.78 8.23 -0.20
N GLU A 138 -51.51 7.86 -0.30
CA GLU A 138 -50.58 7.77 0.84
C GLU A 138 -50.28 9.15 1.43
N VAL A 139 -49.95 10.13 0.58
CA VAL A 139 -49.76 11.54 0.98
C VAL A 139 -50.99 12.10 1.68
N ASN A 140 -52.19 11.82 1.16
CA ASN A 140 -53.44 12.27 1.78
C ASN A 140 -53.67 11.61 3.15
N SER A 141 -53.32 10.33 3.31
CA SER A 141 -53.49 9.61 4.56
C SER A 141 -52.48 10.03 5.64
N GLU A 142 -51.24 10.30 5.27
CA GLU A 142 -50.13 10.50 6.22
C GLU A 142 -49.85 11.97 6.51
N ILE A 143 -49.94 12.85 5.50
CA ILE A 143 -49.65 14.28 5.67
C ILE A 143 -50.93 15.08 5.90
N MET A 144 -51.96 14.87 5.08
CA MET A 144 -53.20 15.66 5.19
C MET A 144 -54.09 15.20 6.34
N GLY A 145 -54.14 13.90 6.64
CA GLY A 145 -54.89 13.35 7.76
C GLY A 145 -54.41 13.79 9.14
N GLU A 146 -53.10 14.03 9.32
CA GLU A 146 -52.55 14.56 10.59
C GLU A 146 -52.59 16.09 10.67
N ALA A 147 -52.32 16.79 9.55
CA ALA A 147 -52.29 18.26 9.54
C ALA A 147 -53.69 18.90 9.57
N PHE A 148 -54.71 18.21 9.04
CA PHE A 148 -56.10 18.66 8.98
C PHE A 148 -57.02 17.63 9.65
N GLY A 149 -56.89 17.48 10.97
CA GLY A 149 -57.81 16.61 11.73
C GLY A 149 -59.27 17.06 11.60
N ASP A 150 -60.19 16.09 11.58
CA ASP A 150 -61.63 16.32 11.39
C ASP A 150 -62.20 17.42 12.31
N GLU A 151 -61.77 17.47 13.57
CA GLU A 151 -62.21 18.47 14.56
C GLU A 151 -61.77 19.90 14.21
N ALA A 152 -60.50 20.09 13.81
CA ALA A 152 -59.99 21.40 13.42
C ALA A 152 -60.62 21.90 12.11
N LEU A 153 -60.95 20.97 11.20
CA LEU A 153 -61.64 21.28 9.96
C LEU A 153 -63.12 21.61 10.21
N GLU A 154 -63.78 20.86 11.10
CA GLU A 154 -65.17 21.11 11.52
C GLU A 154 -65.29 22.50 12.16
N ASP A 155 -64.41 22.84 13.10
CA ASP A 155 -64.37 24.15 13.74
C ASP A 155 -64.14 25.28 12.73
N TYR A 156 -63.20 25.10 11.78
CA TYR A 156 -62.97 26.09 10.74
C TYR A 156 -64.19 26.30 9.83
N ILE A 157 -64.87 25.22 9.44
CA ILE A 157 -66.08 25.29 8.62
C ILE A 157 -67.22 25.96 9.40
N ILE A 158 -67.42 25.62 10.67
CA ILE A 158 -68.47 26.24 11.49
C ILE A 158 -68.17 27.73 11.72
N GLU A 159 -66.91 28.11 11.90
CA GLU A 159 -66.52 29.50 12.18
C GLU A 159 -66.51 30.39 10.93
N ASN A 160 -66.18 29.84 9.75
CA ASN A 160 -65.93 30.63 8.54
C ASN A 160 -66.96 30.43 7.42
N ILE A 161 -67.83 29.42 7.51
CA ILE A 161 -68.90 29.17 6.53
C ILE A 161 -70.28 29.39 7.17
N ASP A 162 -71.13 30.14 6.47
CA ASP A 162 -72.52 30.30 6.84
C ASP A 162 -73.34 29.10 6.35
N LEU A 163 -73.58 28.15 7.26
CA LEU A 163 -74.30 26.91 6.98
C LEU A 163 -75.73 27.13 6.49
N GLU A 164 -76.35 28.26 6.84
CA GLU A 164 -77.73 28.57 6.42
C GLU A 164 -77.80 28.76 4.89
N HIS A 165 -76.74 29.27 4.27
CA HIS A 165 -76.69 29.51 2.83
C HIS A 165 -76.45 28.23 1.98
N ILE A 166 -75.98 27.15 2.60
CA ILE A 166 -75.69 25.86 1.95
C ILE A 166 -76.92 24.95 1.95
N ILE A 167 -77.76 25.02 2.98
CA ILE A 167 -78.93 24.14 3.15
C ILE A 167 -80.13 24.60 2.31
N GLU A 168 -80.19 25.88 1.90
CA GLU A 168 -81.24 26.43 1.04
C GLU A 168 -81.01 26.20 -0.47
N GLN A 169 -79.99 25.44 -0.88
CA GLN A 169 -79.68 25.15 -2.29
C GLN A 169 -80.06 23.73 -2.71
#